data_AF-A0A931M391-F1
#
_entry.id   AF-A0A931M391-F1
#
_cell.length_a   1.000
_cell.length_b   1.000
_cell.length_c   1.000
_cell.angle_alpha   90.00
_cell.angle_beta   90.00
_cell.angle_gamma   90.00
#
_symmetry.space_group_name_H-M   'P 1'
#
loop_
_entity.id
_entity.type
_entity.pdbx_description
1 polymer ?
#
loop_
_entity_poly.entity_id
_entity_poly.type
_entity_poly.pdbx_seq_one_letter_code
_entity_poly.pdbx_strand_id
1 'polypeptide(L)'
;MTTAYYISVWLHIICAAFWIGGMLFLPLILLPSIKNNPQRKQLLMATGLKFRFYGYIVLTLALFSGVLNIYTRGLSFSWSFFTESDYGKLVSIKIILFTVMLLISMVHDMLAGKKAMEQMGEQESARFKLVARWTGRVLLLIALVMAFIGVVISRGG
;
A
#
# COMPACT_ATOMS: atom_id res chain seq x y z
N MET A 1 25.16 12.47 -6.99
CA MET A 1 23.78 11.97 -7.21
C MET A 1 23.33 12.40 -8.58
N THR A 2 22.89 11.48 -9.43
CA THR A 2 22.46 11.77 -10.81
C THR A 2 21.01 12.26 -10.84
N THR A 3 20.61 13.04 -11.87
CA THR A 3 19.22 13.50 -12.06
C THR A 3 18.21 12.35 -12.03
N ALA A 4 18.60 11.17 -12.54
CA ALA A 4 17.79 9.96 -12.53
C ALA A 4 17.40 9.48 -11.13
N TYR A 5 18.28 9.63 -10.13
CA TYR A 5 17.98 9.30 -8.74
C TYR A 5 16.86 10.17 -8.18
N TYR A 6 16.93 11.49 -8.39
CA TYR A 6 15.90 12.40 -7.90
C TYR A 6 14.53 12.13 -8.54
N ILE A 7 14.50 11.82 -9.83
CA ILE A 7 13.27 11.45 -10.53
C ILE A 7 12.69 10.14 -9.96
N SER A 8 13.54 9.15 -9.69
CA SER A 8 13.10 7.87 -9.13
C SER A 8 12.54 8.01 -7.71
N VAL A 9 13.20 8.79 -6.85
CA VAL A 9 12.73 9.10 -5.49
C VAL A 9 11.42 9.89 -5.54
N TRP A 10 11.33 10.91 -6.39
CA TRP A 10 10.12 11.70 -6.57
C TRP A 10 8.93 10.83 -7.02
N LEU A 11 9.13 9.96 -8.01
CA LEU A 11 8.11 9.03 -8.47
C LEU A 11 7.68 8.05 -7.36
N HIS A 12 8.65 7.53 -6.59
CA HIS A 12 8.38 6.65 -5.46
C HIS A 12 7.50 7.34 -4.39
N ILE A 13 7.79 8.60 -4.07
CA ILE A 13 7.01 9.39 -3.11
C ILE A 13 5.60 9.63 -3.61
N ILE A 14 5.42 9.98 -4.89
CA ILE A 14 4.09 10.15 -5.48
C ILE A 14 3.29 8.85 -5.39
N CYS A 15 3.93 7.72 -5.69
CA CYS A 15 3.27 6.41 -5.59
C CYS A 15 2.83 6.11 -4.15
N ALA A 16 3.72 6.34 -3.18
CA ALA A 16 3.40 6.15 -1.76
C ALA A 16 2.27 7.09 -1.30
N ALA A 17 2.29 8.36 -1.72
CA ALA A 17 1.28 9.34 -1.39
C ALA A 17 -0.10 8.97 -1.96
N PHE A 18 -0.16 8.50 -3.21
CA PHE A 18 -1.39 8.02 -3.81
C PHE A 18 -1.95 6.82 -3.05
N TRP A 19 -1.10 5.86 -2.70
CA TRP A 19 -1.51 4.64 -2.00
C TRP A 19 -2.05 4.93 -0.59
N ILE A 20 -1.29 5.67 0.22
CA ILE A 20 -1.71 6.07 1.58
C ILE A 20 -2.94 6.99 1.51
N GLY A 21 -2.93 7.96 0.60
CA GLY A 21 -4.04 8.88 0.39
C GLY A 21 -5.33 8.15 0.03
N GLY A 22 -5.27 7.14 -0.84
CA GLY A 22 -6.42 6.32 -1.19
C GLY A 22 -6.99 5.51 -0.03
N MET A 23 -6.11 4.92 0.80
CA MET A 23 -6.52 4.21 2.02
C MET A 23 -7.20 5.12 3.05
N LEU A 24 -6.85 6.41 3.08
CA LEU A 24 -7.48 7.41 3.94
C LEU A 24 -8.76 7.99 3.32
N PHE A 25 -8.77 8.22 2.02
CA PHE A 25 -9.88 8.82 1.28
C PHE A 25 -11.17 8.01 1.42
N LEU A 26 -11.10 6.68 1.27
CA LEU A 26 -12.28 5.82 1.35
C LEU A 26 -13.01 5.94 2.70
N PRO A 27 -12.35 5.71 3.86
CA PRO A 27 -13.02 5.78 5.16
C PRO A 27 -13.31 7.21 5.64
N LEU A 28 -12.46 8.19 5.34
CA LEU A 28 -12.59 9.54 5.89
C LEU A 28 -13.46 10.47 5.04
N ILE A 29 -13.48 10.28 3.73
CA ILE A 29 -14.15 11.21 2.81
C ILE A 29 -15.32 10.52 2.12
N LEU A 30 -15.08 9.41 1.42
CA LEU A 30 -16.12 8.76 0.64
C LEU A 30 -17.23 8.19 1.53
N LEU A 31 -16.89 7.35 2.52
CA LEU A 31 -17.86 6.64 3.36
C LEU A 31 -18.82 7.60 4.10
N PRO A 32 -18.38 8.72 4.70
CA PRO A 32 -19.27 9.71 5.29
C PRO A 32 -20.15 10.42 4.24
N SER A 33 -19.57 10.77 3.08
CA SER A 33 -20.27 11.52 2.02
C SER A 33 -21.43 10.75 1.41
N ILE A 34 -21.35 9.42 1.34
CA ILE A 34 -22.39 8.56 0.77
C ILE A 34 -23.28 7.90 1.83
N LYS A 35 -23.19 8.30 3.11
CA LYS A 35 -23.88 7.61 4.23
C LYS A 35 -25.39 7.47 4.01
N ASN A 36 -26.03 8.52 3.51
CA ASN A 36 -27.50 8.58 3.31
C ASN A 36 -27.90 8.35 1.84
N ASN A 37 -26.96 7.98 0.96
CA ASN A 37 -27.23 7.81 -0.45
C ASN A 37 -27.84 6.41 -0.73
N PRO A 38 -28.98 6.31 -1.45
CA PRO A 38 -29.60 5.02 -1.79
C PRO A 38 -28.66 4.07 -2.56
N GLN A 39 -27.75 4.62 -3.37
CA GLN A 39 -26.78 3.90 -4.18
C GLN A 39 -25.42 3.71 -3.49
N ARG A 40 -25.34 3.91 -2.16
CA ARG A 40 -24.11 3.79 -1.36
C ARG A 40 -23.27 2.56 -1.68
N LYS A 41 -23.89 1.38 -1.80
CA LYS A 41 -23.19 0.12 -2.09
C LYS A 41 -22.55 0.14 -3.47
N GLN A 42 -23.29 0.57 -4.49
CA GLN A 42 -22.83 0.64 -5.87
C GLN A 42 -21.68 1.65 -6.03
N LEU A 43 -21.80 2.82 -5.41
CA LEU A 43 -20.73 3.84 -5.40
C LEU A 43 -19.48 3.30 -4.73
N LEU A 44 -19.60 2.67 -3.56
CA LEU A 44 -18.46 2.09 -2.85
C LEU A 44 -17.76 0.99 -3.69
N MET A 45 -18.54 0.13 -4.35
CA MET A 45 -18.01 -0.94 -5.20
C MET A 45 -17.32 -0.38 -6.45
N ALA A 46 -17.96 0.56 -7.16
CA ALA A 46 -17.40 1.18 -8.35
C ALA A 46 -16.10 1.93 -8.04
N THR A 47 -16.07 2.70 -6.94
CA THR A 47 -14.85 3.39 -6.50
C THR A 47 -13.78 2.41 -6.03
N GLY A 48 -14.16 1.35 -5.29
CA GLY A 48 -13.23 0.32 -4.85
C GLY A 48 -12.57 -0.44 -6.01
N LEU A 49 -13.32 -0.79 -7.06
CA LEU A 49 -12.79 -1.45 -8.25
C LEU A 49 -11.79 -0.56 -9.00
N LYS A 50 -12.11 0.74 -9.16
CA LYS A 50 -11.19 1.70 -9.77
C LYS A 50 -9.93 1.87 -8.92
N PHE A 51 -10.10 2.04 -7.60
CA PHE A 51 -8.97 2.17 -6.69
C PHE A 51 -8.07 0.95 -6.72
N ARG A 52 -8.64 -0.26 -6.79
CA ARG A 52 -7.87 -1.50 -6.92
C ARG A 52 -7.02 -1.52 -8.20
N PHE A 53 -7.60 -1.15 -9.34
CA PHE A 53 -6.86 -1.10 -10.61
C PHE A 53 -5.68 -0.13 -10.57
N TYR A 54 -5.92 1.14 -10.20
CA TYR A 54 -4.86 2.13 -10.07
C TYR A 54 -3.88 1.79 -8.94
N GLY A 55 -4.37 1.14 -7.90
CA GLY A 55 -3.61 0.62 -6.78
C GLY A 55 -2.51 -0.34 -7.20
N TYR A 56 -2.83 -1.34 -8.02
CA TYR A 56 -1.84 -2.27 -8.56
C TYR A 56 -0.80 -1.56 -9.45
N ILE A 57 -1.23 -0.60 -10.27
CA ILE A 57 -0.30 0.20 -11.09
C ILE A 57 0.69 0.95 -10.19
N VAL A 58 0.17 1.66 -9.20
CA VAL A 58 0.99 2.47 -8.29
C VAL A 58 1.91 1.61 -7.41
N LEU A 59 1.43 0.46 -6.90
CA LEU A 59 2.26 -0.48 -6.16
C LEU A 59 3.39 -1.05 -7.02
N THR A 60 3.12 -1.35 -8.29
CA THR A 60 4.12 -1.83 -9.24
C THR A 60 5.18 -0.76 -9.49
N LEU A 61 4.76 0.49 -9.74
CA LEU A 61 5.67 1.62 -9.90
C LEU A 61 6.47 1.90 -8.62
N ALA A 62 5.87 1.77 -7.45
CA ALA A 62 6.55 1.91 -6.16
C ALA A 62 7.65 0.84 -5.97
N LEU A 63 7.38 -0.40 -6.38
CA LEU A 63 8.37 -1.48 -6.34
C LEU A 63 9.56 -1.17 -7.26
N PHE A 64 9.30 -0.86 -8.54
CA PHE A 64 10.37 -0.56 -9.50
C PHE A 64 11.19 0.67 -9.11
N SER A 65 10.53 1.75 -8.71
CA SER A 65 11.22 2.95 -8.21
C SER A 65 12.02 2.67 -6.93
N GLY A 66 11.53 1.82 -6.03
CA GLY A 66 12.25 1.38 -4.84
C GLY A 66 13.55 0.65 -5.18
N VAL A 67 13.50 -0.30 -6.13
CA VAL A 67 14.68 -1.03 -6.62
C VAL A 67 15.68 -0.09 -7.29
N LEU A 68 15.19 0.82 -8.14
CA LEU A 68 16.02 1.83 -8.80
C LEU A 68 16.71 2.76 -7.79
N ASN A 69 16.03 3.15 -6.71
CA ASN A 69 16.62 3.97 -5.65
C ASN A 69 17.79 3.25 -4.95
N ILE A 70 17.68 1.94 -4.72
CA ILE A 70 18.77 1.14 -4.13
C ILE A 70 19.96 1.07 -5.11
N TYR A 71 19.68 0.75 -6.37
CA TYR A 71 20.71 0.61 -7.41
C TYR A 71 21.46 1.92 -7.67
N THR A 72 20.73 3.02 -7.87
CA THR A 72 21.33 4.34 -8.19
C THR A 72 22.05 4.99 -7.01
N ARG A 73 21.72 4.60 -5.76
CA ARG A 73 22.45 5.02 -4.56
C ARG A 73 23.78 4.28 -4.38
N GLY A 74 24.09 3.29 -5.23
CA GLY A 74 25.36 2.56 -5.22
C GLY A 74 25.53 1.63 -4.01
N LEU A 75 24.42 1.20 -3.41
CA LEU A 75 24.46 0.30 -2.26
C LEU A 75 24.97 -1.08 -2.70
N SER A 76 25.90 -1.64 -1.92
CA SER A 76 26.40 -2.99 -2.18
C SER A 76 25.28 -4.01 -1.99
N PHE A 77 24.97 -4.77 -3.04
CA PHE A 77 24.07 -5.93 -3.00
C PHE A 77 24.76 -7.15 -2.35
N SER A 78 25.37 -6.96 -1.18
CA SER A 78 26.00 -8.03 -0.42
C SER A 78 25.11 -8.44 0.74
N TRP A 79 25.05 -9.73 1.05
CA TRP A 79 24.33 -10.26 2.22
C TRP A 79 24.77 -9.56 3.51
N SER A 80 26.09 -9.37 3.68
CA SER A 80 26.68 -8.65 4.81
C SER A 80 26.15 -7.22 4.97
N PHE A 81 25.93 -6.49 3.87
CA PHE A 81 25.39 -5.13 3.93
C PHE A 81 23.96 -5.14 4.50
N PHE A 82 23.13 -6.08 4.06
CA PHE A 82 21.73 -6.18 4.51
C PHE A 82 21.58 -6.68 5.95
N THR A 83 22.56 -7.42 6.48
CA THR A 83 22.50 -8.03 7.83
C THR A 83 23.30 -7.27 8.88
N GLU A 84 24.44 -6.67 8.52
CA GLU A 84 25.39 -6.09 9.48
C GLU A 84 25.29 -4.58 9.57
N SER A 85 25.05 -3.89 8.45
CA SER A 85 24.89 -2.42 8.43
C SER A 85 23.52 -2.01 8.98
N ASP A 86 23.49 -1.01 9.87
CA ASP A 86 22.24 -0.48 10.41
C ASP A 86 21.34 0.12 9.31
N TYR A 87 21.96 0.77 8.32
CA TYR A 87 21.26 1.24 7.13
C TYR A 87 20.68 0.07 6.32
N GLY A 88 21.45 -1.01 6.11
CA GLY A 88 21.01 -2.19 5.37
C GLY A 88 19.87 -2.93 6.06
N LYS A 89 19.91 -3.04 7.40
CA LYS A 89 18.81 -3.62 8.20
C LYS A 89 17.50 -2.86 8.01
N LEU A 90 17.53 -1.52 8.02
CA LEU A 90 16.33 -0.69 7.78
C LEU A 90 15.74 -0.92 6.38
N VAL A 91 16.60 -1.02 5.36
CA VAL A 91 16.17 -1.35 3.99
C VAL A 91 15.54 -2.75 3.95
N SER A 92 16.17 -3.75 4.58
CA SER A 92 15.65 -5.12 4.68
C SER A 92 14.27 -5.17 5.33
N ILE A 93 14.10 -4.47 6.47
CA ILE A 93 12.81 -4.36 7.15
C ILE A 93 11.76 -3.74 6.23
N LYS A 94 12.12 -2.66 5.50
CA LYS A 94 11.21 -2.00 4.56
C LYS A 94 10.77 -2.95 3.43
N ILE A 95 11.69 -3.76 2.89
CA ILE A 95 11.37 -4.76 1.85
C ILE A 95 10.44 -5.84 2.40
N ILE A 96 10.72 -6.38 3.59
CA ILE A 96 9.87 -7.38 4.24
C ILE A 96 8.47 -6.82 4.48
N LEU A 97 8.36 -5.61 5.03
CA LEU A 97 7.07 -4.95 5.26
C LEU A 97 6.32 -4.73 3.96
N PHE A 98 7.01 -4.35 2.87
CA PHE A 98 6.39 -4.17 1.56
C PHE A 98 5.85 -5.49 1.01
N THR A 99 6.62 -6.58 1.11
CA THR A 99 6.17 -7.92 0.68
C THR A 99 4.98 -8.41 1.51
N VAL A 100 5.03 -8.25 2.84
CA VAL A 100 3.91 -8.60 3.73
C VAL A 100 2.67 -7.77 3.39
N MET A 101 2.83 -6.47 3.14
CA MET A 101 1.74 -5.60 2.70
C MET A 101 1.12 -6.08 1.38
N LEU A 102 1.93 -6.46 0.39
CA LEU A 102 1.41 -6.99 -0.89
C LEU A 102 0.58 -8.25 -0.69
N LEU A 103 1.07 -9.20 0.11
CA LEU A 103 0.34 -10.45 0.40
C LEU A 103 -0.99 -10.17 1.10
N ILE A 104 -0.98 -9.31 2.13
CA ILE A 104 -2.21 -8.92 2.84
C ILE A 104 -3.17 -8.18 1.90
N SER A 105 -2.66 -7.30 1.02
CA SER A 105 -3.48 -6.56 0.06
C SER A 105 -4.15 -7.48 -0.95
N MET A 106 -3.42 -8.48 -1.45
CA MET A 106 -3.99 -9.49 -2.35
C MET A 106 -5.10 -10.29 -1.66
N VAL A 107 -4.88 -10.74 -0.42
CA VAL A 107 -5.90 -11.46 0.36
C VAL A 107 -7.11 -10.56 0.64
N HIS A 108 -6.88 -9.30 1.01
CA HIS A 108 -7.94 -8.31 1.23
C HIS A 108 -8.79 -8.11 -0.03
N ASP A 109 -8.14 -7.95 -1.18
CA ASP A 109 -8.81 -7.74 -2.47
C ASP A 109 -9.60 -8.97 -2.94
N MET A 110 -9.07 -10.17 -2.72
CA MET A 110 -9.78 -11.42 -3.04
C MET A 110 -11.02 -11.58 -2.16
N LEU A 111 -10.91 -11.28 -0.86
CA LEU A 111 -12.05 -11.33 0.07
C LEU A 111 -13.09 -10.24 -0.25
N ALA A 112 -12.63 -9.03 -0.60
CA ALA A 112 -13.51 -7.95 -1.03
C ALA A 112 -14.22 -8.28 -2.36
N GLY A 113 -13.52 -8.93 -3.29
CA GLY A 113 -14.07 -9.40 -4.56
C GLY A 113 -15.11 -10.51 -4.39
N LYS A 114 -14.82 -11.52 -3.58
CA LYS A 114 -15.79 -12.60 -3.26
C LYS A 114 -17.06 -12.04 -2.61
N LYS A 115 -16.92 -11.07 -1.71
CA LYS A 115 -18.04 -10.39 -1.06
C LYS A 115 -18.93 -9.61 -2.03
N ALA A 116 -18.35 -8.99 -3.05
CA ALA A 116 -19.11 -8.30 -4.08
C ALA A 116 -19.97 -9.27 -4.91
N MET A 117 -19.52 -10.51 -5.07
CA MET A 117 -20.27 -11.58 -5.73
C MET A 117 -21.30 -12.26 -4.82
N GLU A 118 -20.95 -12.55 -3.56
CA GLU A 118 -21.88 -13.15 -2.58
C GLU A 118 -23.03 -12.20 -2.21
N GLN A 119 -22.87 -10.89 -2.31
CA GLN A 119 -23.98 -9.94 -2.14
C GLN A 119 -25.07 -10.04 -3.23
N MET A 120 -24.85 -10.78 -4.32
CA MET A 120 -25.91 -11.16 -5.26
C MET A 120 -26.75 -12.35 -4.75
N GLY A 121 -26.34 -13.01 -3.65
CA GLY A 121 -27.04 -14.10 -2.96
C GLY A 121 -27.10 -13.88 -1.44
N GLU A 122 -28.06 -13.08 -1.00
CA GLU A 122 -28.68 -12.87 0.34
C GLU A 122 -28.12 -13.38 1.70
N GLN A 123 -26.86 -13.80 1.88
CA GLN A 123 -26.30 -14.07 3.22
C GLN A 123 -24.92 -13.44 3.43
N GLU A 124 -24.91 -12.16 3.82
CA GLU A 124 -23.71 -11.46 4.25
C GLU A 124 -23.33 -11.88 5.70
N SER A 125 -22.40 -12.83 5.87
CA SER A 125 -21.92 -13.21 7.20
C SER A 125 -21.18 -12.05 7.88
N ALA A 126 -21.59 -11.72 9.12
CA ALA A 126 -21.04 -10.60 9.91
C ALA A 126 -19.52 -10.67 10.11
N ARG A 127 -18.93 -11.88 10.04
CA ARG A 127 -17.48 -12.09 10.13
C ARG A 127 -16.69 -11.42 9.01
N PHE A 128 -17.21 -11.38 7.78
CA PHE A 128 -16.53 -10.75 6.65
C PHE A 128 -16.44 -9.22 6.78
N LYS A 129 -17.40 -8.59 7.46
CA LYS A 129 -17.37 -7.13 7.72
C LYS A 129 -16.25 -6.75 8.69
N LEU A 130 -16.02 -7.57 9.72
CA LEU A 130 -14.94 -7.37 10.68
C LEU A 130 -13.57 -7.57 10.02
N VAL A 131 -13.39 -8.66 9.27
CA VAL A 131 -12.11 -8.97 8.60
C VAL A 131 -11.74 -7.86 7.60
N ALA A 132 -12.67 -7.43 6.74
CA ALA A 132 -12.40 -6.37 5.77
C ALA A 132 -12.03 -5.03 6.44
N ARG A 133 -12.68 -4.68 7.55
CA ARG A 133 -12.41 -3.44 8.28
C ARG A 133 -11.05 -3.46 8.99
N TRP A 134 -10.67 -4.59 9.58
CA TRP A 134 -9.39 -4.72 10.28
C TRP A 134 -8.21 -4.82 9.31
N THR A 135 -8.35 -5.59 8.23
CA THR A 135 -7.30 -5.73 7.20
C THR A 135 -6.93 -4.39 6.57
N GLY A 136 -7.92 -3.53 6.24
CA GLY A 136 -7.63 -2.18 5.72
C GLY A 136 -6.88 -1.29 6.72
N ARG A 137 -7.19 -1.38 8.01
CA ARG A 137 -6.48 -0.61 9.07
C ARG A 137 -5.06 -1.10 9.28
N VAL A 138 -4.85 -2.41 9.28
CA VAL A 138 -3.52 -3.02 9.39
C VAL A 138 -2.66 -2.62 8.19
N LEU A 139 -3.19 -2.66 6.97
CA LEU A 139 -2.49 -2.20 5.77
C LEU A 139 -2.10 -0.72 5.84
N LEU A 140 -3.00 0.14 6.31
CA LEU A 140 -2.70 1.56 6.51
C LEU A 140 -1.57 1.76 7.54
N LEU A 141 -1.62 1.05 8.68
CA LEU A 141 -0.57 1.14 9.70
C LEU A 141 0.78 0.68 9.14
N ILE A 142 0.82 -0.44 8.41
CA ILE A 142 2.04 -0.92 7.76
C ILE A 142 2.56 0.13 6.77
N ALA A 143 1.70 0.73 5.96
CA ALA A 143 2.09 1.76 5.00
C ALA A 143 2.67 3.02 5.68
N LEU A 144 2.09 3.45 6.81
CA LEU A 144 2.61 4.58 7.61
C LEU A 144 3.97 4.25 8.23
N VAL A 145 4.14 3.04 8.78
CA VAL A 145 5.43 2.58 9.32
C VAL A 145 6.49 2.54 8.22
N MET A 146 6.17 2.03 7.04
CA MET A 146 7.09 2.03 5.90
C MET A 146 7.45 3.44 5.43
N ALA A 147 6.50 4.37 5.43
CA ALA A 147 6.75 5.76 5.11
C ALA A 147 7.70 6.40 6.13
N PHE A 148 7.49 6.15 7.43
CA PHE A 148 8.37 6.61 8.50
C PHE A 148 9.79 6.05 8.36
N ILE A 149 9.94 4.74 8.14
CA ILE A 149 11.25 4.11 7.88
C ILE A 149 11.91 4.75 6.65
N GLY A 150 11.14 5.07 5.61
CA GLY A 150 11.64 5.81 4.44
C GLY A 150 12.24 7.19 4.78
N VAL A 151 11.65 7.91 5.73
CA VAL A 151 12.17 9.20 6.22
C VAL A 151 13.45 9.01 7.04
N VAL A 152 13.51 7.98 7.88
CA VAL A 152 14.71 7.66 8.65
C VAL A 152 15.89 7.33 7.72
N ILE A 153 15.65 6.45 6.73
CA ILE A 153 16.63 6.07 5.70
C ILE A 153 17.12 7.28 4.87
N SER A 154 16.26 8.27 4.62
CA SER A 154 16.65 9.47 3.86
C SER A 154 17.52 10.43 4.67
N ARG A 155 17.48 10.35 6.01
CA ARG A 155 18.25 11.21 6.93
C ARG A 155 19.55 10.60 7.47
N GLY A 156 19.89 9.38 7.07
CA GLY A 156 21.17 8.75 7.45
C GLY A 156 21.05 7.37 8.07
N GLY A 157 19.83 6.91 8.39
CA GLY A 157 19.60 5.69 9.16
C GLY A 157 19.53 5.98 10.65
#